data_AF-A0A6F8YDQ2-F1
#
_entry.id   AF-A0A6F8YDQ2-F1
#
_cell.length_a   1.000
_cell.length_b   1.000
_cell.length_c   1.000
_cell.angle_alpha   90.00
_cell.angle_beta   90.00
_cell.angle_gamma   90.00
#
_symmetry.space_group_name_H-M   'P 1'
#
loop_
_entity.id
_entity.type
_entity.pdbx_description
1 polymer ?
#
loop_
_entity_poly.entity_id
_entity_poly.type
_entity_poly.pdbx_seq_one_letter_code
_entity_poly.pdbx_strand_id
1 'polypeptide(L)'
;MTSEPTVADVAAILDARYPPSWAESWDRVGLVLGEPEAPVRRVLCVVDCVPETVAQAREVAADLVVAHHPLLLRGVSSVAPTTYKGRIVHQLIKADIALFVAHTNADVANPGVSDALAARLGLLDLRPLRPAEGDGEGRGSGRVGRLPAPMTLAELTHHAAATLPQTAWGYARRGGPTA
;
A
#
# COMPACT_ATOMS: atom_id res chain seq x y z
N MET A 1 9.59 -6.43 31.67
CA MET A 1 9.74 -7.23 30.44
C MET A 1 8.78 -6.65 29.43
N THR A 2 9.25 -6.11 28.32
CA THR A 2 8.38 -5.78 27.19
C THR A 2 8.01 -7.11 26.53
N SER A 3 6.72 -7.43 26.46
CA SER A 3 6.24 -8.56 25.66
C SER A 3 6.62 -8.35 24.20
N GLU A 4 6.90 -9.43 23.48
CA GLU A 4 7.17 -9.37 22.05
C GLU A 4 5.89 -8.87 21.32
N PRO A 5 6.00 -7.92 20.37
CA PRO A 5 4.84 -7.46 19.62
C PRO A 5 4.20 -8.62 18.87
N THR A 6 2.87 -8.64 18.83
CA THR A 6 2.09 -9.65 18.11
C THR A 6 1.59 -9.13 16.76
N VAL A 7 1.04 -10.01 15.93
CA VAL A 7 0.32 -9.61 14.70
C VAL A 7 -0.83 -8.67 15.04
N ALA A 8 -1.55 -8.90 16.15
CA ALA A 8 -2.63 -8.05 16.61
C ALA A 8 -2.14 -6.64 16.98
N ASP A 9 -0.98 -6.53 17.64
CA ASP A 9 -0.37 -5.24 17.99
C ASP A 9 -0.03 -4.43 16.74
N VAL A 10 0.59 -5.08 15.74
CA VAL A 10 0.94 -4.42 14.47
C VAL A 10 -0.32 -4.04 13.69
N ALA A 11 -1.32 -4.93 13.63
CA ALA A 11 -2.60 -4.66 12.99
C ALA A 11 -3.31 -3.46 13.64
N ALA A 12 -3.33 -3.38 14.97
CA ALA A 12 -3.92 -2.26 15.70
C ALA A 12 -3.22 -0.92 15.41
N ILE A 13 -1.88 -0.91 15.29
CA ILE A 13 -1.13 0.28 14.88
C ILE A 13 -1.50 0.71 13.45
N LEU A 14 -1.59 -0.26 12.54
CA LEU A 14 -1.95 0.01 11.14
C LEU A 14 -3.40 0.48 11.01
N ASP A 15 -4.34 -0.10 11.75
CA ASP A 15 -5.74 0.31 11.77
C ASP A 15 -5.93 1.67 12.46
N ALA A 16 -5.15 2.00 13.48
CA ALA A 16 -5.15 3.34 14.05
C ALA A 16 -4.62 4.39 13.05
N ARG A 17 -3.66 3.99 12.22
CA ARG A 17 -3.06 4.86 11.21
C ARG A 17 -3.90 4.99 9.93
N TYR A 18 -4.52 3.90 9.52
CA TYR A 18 -5.35 3.76 8.33
C TYR A 18 -6.67 3.06 8.71
N PRO A 19 -7.57 3.73 9.45
CA PRO A 19 -8.86 3.18 9.86
C PRO A 19 -9.57 2.40 8.74
N PRO A 20 -10.01 1.15 9.00
CA PRO A 20 -10.77 0.38 8.03
C PRO A 20 -12.03 1.09 7.52
N SER A 21 -12.62 1.97 8.34
CA SER A 21 -13.77 2.81 7.96
C SER A 21 -13.45 3.85 6.88
N TRP A 22 -12.18 4.10 6.58
CA TRP A 22 -11.77 4.97 5.47
C TRP A 22 -11.70 4.24 4.14
N ALA A 23 -11.74 2.90 4.14
CA ALA A 23 -11.72 2.13 2.92
C ALA A 23 -13.02 2.29 2.13
N GLU A 24 -12.92 2.18 0.81
CA GLU A 24 -14.07 2.15 -0.08
C GLU A 24 -14.99 0.96 0.25
N SER A 25 -16.30 1.12 0.02
CA SER A 25 -17.31 0.11 0.40
C SER A 25 -17.11 -1.28 -0.24
N TRP A 26 -16.46 -1.33 -1.41
CA TRP A 26 -16.14 -2.57 -2.12
C TRP A 26 -14.83 -3.20 -1.67
N ASP A 27 -14.00 -2.46 -0.92
CA ASP A 27 -12.64 -2.83 -0.58
C ASP A 27 -12.57 -3.80 0.59
N ARG A 28 -11.49 -4.59 0.68
CA ARG A 28 -11.22 -5.59 1.73
C ARG A 28 -9.82 -5.35 2.29
N VAL A 29 -9.76 -4.67 3.44
CA VAL A 29 -8.52 -4.32 4.16
C VAL A 29 -8.45 -5.07 5.50
N GLY A 30 -7.32 -4.97 6.19
CA GLY A 30 -7.08 -5.60 7.50
C GLY A 30 -6.30 -6.91 7.42
N LEU A 31 -6.37 -7.71 8.49
CA LEU A 31 -5.73 -9.03 8.56
C LEU A 31 -6.43 -10.02 7.61
N VAL A 32 -5.69 -10.58 6.67
CA VAL A 32 -6.17 -11.53 5.65
C VAL A 32 -5.95 -12.98 6.06
N LEU A 33 -4.79 -13.30 6.63
CA LEU A 33 -4.44 -14.62 7.18
C LEU A 33 -3.31 -14.50 8.21
N GLY A 34 -3.18 -15.51 9.06
CA GLY A 34 -2.21 -15.57 10.16
C GLY A 34 -2.89 -15.52 11.53
N GLU A 35 -2.15 -15.90 12.57
CA GLU A 35 -2.65 -15.91 13.94
C GLU A 35 -2.41 -14.54 14.60
N PRO A 36 -3.44 -13.87 15.16
CA PRO A 36 -3.27 -12.56 15.82
C PRO A 36 -2.24 -12.56 16.95
N GLU A 37 -2.12 -13.66 17.70
CA GLU A 37 -1.20 -13.80 18.83
C GLU A 37 0.23 -14.19 18.41
N ALA A 38 0.49 -14.45 17.12
CA ALA A 38 1.82 -14.81 16.66
C ALA A 38 2.80 -13.64 16.88
N PRO A 39 4.02 -13.91 17.38
CA PRO A 39 5.03 -12.88 17.59
C PRO A 39 5.54 -12.32 16.25
N VAL A 40 5.77 -11.01 16.20
CA VAL A 40 6.27 -10.30 15.02
C VAL A 40 7.58 -9.60 15.35
N ARG A 41 8.65 -10.08 14.70
CA ARG A 41 10.00 -9.50 14.77
C ARG A 41 10.37 -8.82 13.46
N ARG A 42 9.83 -9.31 12.34
CA ARG A 42 10.12 -8.80 11.00
C ARG A 42 8.87 -8.66 10.17
N VAL A 43 8.68 -7.46 9.64
CA VAL A 43 7.61 -7.12 8.70
C VAL A 43 8.20 -6.88 7.32
N LEU A 44 7.63 -7.49 6.29
CA LEU A 44 7.92 -7.18 4.89
C LEU A 44 6.78 -6.36 4.29
N CYS A 45 7.06 -5.13 3.84
CA CYS A 45 6.09 -4.29 3.15
C CYS A 45 6.18 -4.49 1.62
N VAL A 46 5.05 -4.70 0.97
CA VAL A 46 4.96 -4.96 -0.48
C VAL A 46 3.78 -4.23 -1.12
N VAL A 47 3.83 -3.98 -2.42
CA VAL A 47 2.66 -3.48 -3.16
C VAL A 47 1.68 -4.63 -3.39
N ASP A 48 2.15 -5.71 -4.00
CA ASP A 48 1.35 -6.90 -4.31
C ASP A 48 1.87 -8.13 -3.57
N CYS A 49 0.96 -8.98 -3.09
CA CYS A 49 1.30 -10.31 -2.58
C CYS A 49 1.29 -11.31 -3.75
N VAL A 50 2.45 -11.48 -4.38
CA VAL A 50 2.73 -12.37 -5.52
C VAL A 50 3.81 -13.41 -5.17
N PRO A 51 3.98 -14.51 -5.93
CA PRO A 51 4.93 -15.58 -5.62
C PRO A 51 6.35 -15.09 -5.32
N GLU A 52 6.82 -14.07 -6.03
CA GLU A 52 8.13 -13.46 -5.85
C GLU A 52 8.26 -12.79 -4.48
N THR A 53 7.25 -12.02 -4.07
CA THR A 53 7.22 -11.38 -2.74
C THR A 53 7.02 -12.39 -1.61
N VAL A 54 6.32 -13.50 -1.85
CA VAL A 54 6.20 -14.60 -0.89
C VAL A 54 7.54 -15.31 -0.74
N ALA A 55 8.26 -15.55 -1.83
CA ALA A 55 9.62 -16.10 -1.79
C ALA A 55 10.56 -15.17 -1.01
N GLN A 56 10.49 -13.85 -1.26
CA GLN A 56 11.25 -12.85 -0.52
C GLN A 56 10.90 -12.86 0.98
N ALA A 57 9.61 -12.92 1.34
CA ALA A 57 9.16 -12.97 2.74
C ALA A 57 9.77 -14.17 3.47
N ARG A 58 9.82 -15.33 2.81
CA ARG A 58 10.44 -16.54 3.36
C ARG A 58 11.95 -16.42 3.46
N GLU A 59 12.61 -15.86 2.45
CA GLU A 59 14.06 -15.66 2.43
C GLU A 59 14.52 -14.75 3.58
N VAL A 60 13.81 -13.65 3.81
CA VAL A 60 14.13 -12.73 4.91
C VAL A 60 13.60 -13.21 6.26
N ALA A 61 12.86 -14.32 6.31
CA ALA A 61 12.14 -14.80 7.48
C ALA A 61 11.27 -13.69 8.11
N ALA A 62 10.37 -13.12 7.31
CA ALA A 62 9.33 -12.23 7.80
C ALA A 62 8.27 -13.02 8.56
N ASP A 63 7.77 -12.47 9.67
CA ASP A 63 6.65 -13.04 10.42
C ASP A 63 5.31 -12.45 9.92
N LEU A 64 5.35 -11.26 9.29
CA LEU A 64 4.18 -10.57 8.73
C LEU A 64 4.52 -9.91 7.39
N VAL A 65 3.64 -10.05 6.40
CA VAL A 65 3.62 -9.25 5.18
C VAL A 65 2.55 -8.17 5.30
N VAL A 66 2.91 -6.91 5.04
CA VAL A 66 1.97 -5.80 4.87
C VAL A 66 1.90 -5.48 3.38
N ALA A 67 0.76 -5.76 2.75
CA ALA A 67 0.53 -5.53 1.32
C ALA A 67 -0.38 -4.32 1.09
N HIS A 68 -0.19 -3.63 -0.04
CA HIS A 68 -1.12 -2.59 -0.46
C HIS A 68 -2.36 -3.16 -1.14
N HIS A 69 -2.19 -4.01 -2.15
CA HIS A 69 -3.32 -4.59 -2.88
C HIS A 69 -3.87 -5.85 -2.18
N PRO A 70 -5.21 -5.95 -2.00
CA PRO A 70 -5.80 -7.14 -1.38
C PRO A 70 -5.65 -8.39 -2.25
N LEU A 71 -5.05 -9.44 -1.67
CA LEU A 71 -4.98 -10.76 -2.32
C LEU A 71 -6.39 -11.31 -2.60
N LEU A 72 -7.32 -11.12 -1.65
CA LEU A 72 -8.70 -11.61 -1.67
C LEU A 72 -9.72 -10.45 -1.61
N LEU A 73 -9.97 -9.79 -2.74
CA LEU A 73 -10.97 -8.70 -2.88
C LEU A 73 -12.44 -9.14 -2.72
N ARG A 74 -12.72 -10.45 -2.80
CA ARG A 74 -14.07 -11.02 -2.67
C ARG A 74 -13.99 -12.30 -1.85
N GLY A 75 -15.11 -12.70 -1.26
CA GLY A 75 -15.21 -13.99 -0.57
C GLY A 75 -14.78 -15.14 -1.47
N VAL A 76 -14.04 -16.09 -0.90
CA VAL A 76 -13.59 -17.30 -1.59
C VAL A 76 -14.26 -18.52 -0.99
N SER A 77 -14.63 -19.48 -1.83
CA SER A 77 -15.18 -20.79 -1.42
C SER A 77 -14.11 -21.87 -1.34
N SER A 78 -12.88 -21.58 -1.77
CA SER A 78 -11.75 -22.52 -1.75
C SER A 78 -10.42 -21.78 -1.67
N VAL A 79 -9.50 -22.35 -0.92
CA VAL A 79 -8.09 -21.93 -0.83
C VAL A 79 -7.14 -23.01 -1.37
N ALA A 80 -7.66 -24.02 -2.08
CA ALA A 80 -6.85 -25.14 -2.56
C ALA A 80 -5.61 -24.70 -3.36
N PRO A 81 -4.45 -25.36 -3.18
CA PRO A 81 -3.19 -24.97 -3.81
C PRO A 81 -3.14 -25.35 -5.30
N THR A 82 -4.27 -25.73 -5.89
CA THR A 82 -4.41 -25.92 -7.33
C THR A 82 -4.63 -24.60 -8.06
N THR A 83 -5.07 -23.54 -7.37
CA THR A 83 -5.28 -22.19 -7.91
C THR A 83 -4.10 -21.26 -7.63
N TYR A 84 -3.95 -20.18 -8.40
CA TYR A 84 -2.89 -19.18 -8.18
C TYR A 84 -2.93 -18.57 -6.77
N LYS A 85 -4.08 -18.02 -6.36
CA LYS A 85 -4.25 -17.41 -5.04
C LYS A 85 -4.16 -18.45 -3.91
N GLY A 86 -4.71 -19.65 -4.13
CA GLY A 86 -4.63 -20.73 -3.14
C GLY A 86 -3.19 -21.19 -2.88
N ARG A 87 -2.32 -21.23 -3.91
CA ARG A 87 -0.89 -21.52 -3.71
C ARG A 87 -0.21 -20.48 -2.81
N ILE A 88 -0.47 -19.20 -3.05
CA ILE A 88 0.07 -18.09 -2.26
C ILE A 88 -0.37 -18.22 -0.79
N VAL A 89 -1.68 -18.40 -0.55
CA VAL A 89 -2.23 -18.61 0.79
C VAL A 89 -1.57 -19.81 1.48
N HIS A 90 -1.47 -20.94 0.80
CA HIS A 90 -0.83 -22.14 1.36
C HIS A 90 0.65 -21.93 1.67
N GLN A 91 1.39 -21.19 0.84
CA GLN A 91 2.80 -20.93 1.07
C GLN A 91 3.02 -20.03 2.28
N LEU A 92 2.20 -19.00 2.47
CA LEU A 92 2.25 -18.12 3.64
C LEU A 92 1.90 -18.88 4.91
N ILE A 93 0.80 -19.65 4.91
CA ILE A 93 0.37 -20.46 6.06
C ILE A 93 1.46 -21.47 6.45
N LYS A 94 2.03 -22.20 5.50
CA LYS A 94 3.08 -23.19 5.79
C LYS A 94 4.40 -22.59 6.30
N ALA A 95 4.59 -21.30 6.11
CA ALA A 95 5.76 -20.58 6.56
C ALA A 95 5.49 -19.76 7.83
N ASP A 96 4.29 -19.88 8.42
CA ASP A 96 3.85 -19.11 9.58
C ASP A 96 3.96 -17.58 9.37
N ILE A 97 3.70 -17.12 8.14
CA ILE A 97 3.76 -15.71 7.76
C ILE A 97 2.35 -15.14 7.66
N ALA A 98 2.01 -14.15 8.47
CA ALA A 98 0.75 -13.42 8.40
C ALA A 98 0.69 -12.48 7.19
N LEU A 99 -0.52 -12.09 6.78
CA LEU A 99 -0.76 -11.09 5.73
C LEU A 99 -1.77 -10.05 6.21
N PHE A 100 -1.36 -8.78 6.24
CA PHE A 100 -2.22 -7.64 6.48
C PHE A 100 -2.29 -6.77 5.22
N VAL A 101 -3.44 -6.15 4.96
CA VAL A 101 -3.68 -5.30 3.79
C VAL A 101 -4.12 -3.89 4.19
N ALA A 102 -3.44 -2.89 3.64
CA ALA A 102 -3.84 -1.48 3.71
C ALA A 102 -3.92 -0.92 2.28
N HIS A 103 -5.14 -0.73 1.78
CA HIS A 103 -5.42 -0.40 0.38
C HIS A 103 -6.01 1.01 0.26
N THR A 104 -7.30 1.15 -0.04
CA THR A 104 -7.91 2.46 -0.27
C THR A 104 -7.94 3.33 1.00
N ASN A 105 -8.00 2.72 2.20
CA ASN A 105 -7.84 3.42 3.47
C ASN A 105 -6.47 4.11 3.59
N ALA A 106 -5.39 3.49 3.10
CA ALA A 106 -4.07 4.07 3.07
C ALA A 106 -3.89 5.10 1.92
N ASP A 107 -4.64 4.96 0.82
CA ASP A 107 -4.64 5.95 -0.27
C ASP A 107 -5.24 7.28 0.15
N VAL A 108 -6.32 7.24 0.93
CA VAL A 108 -7.04 8.45 1.36
C VAL A 108 -6.46 9.09 2.62
N ALA A 109 -5.59 8.39 3.35
CA ALA A 109 -4.97 8.87 4.58
C ALA A 109 -4.12 10.13 4.38
N ASN A 110 -3.87 10.87 5.46
CA ASN A 110 -3.00 12.04 5.47
C ASN A 110 -1.99 12.00 6.64
N PRO A 111 -0.68 11.80 6.40
CA PRO A 111 -0.10 11.35 5.14
C PRO A 111 -0.36 9.87 4.84
N GLY A 112 -0.59 9.56 3.57
CA GLY A 112 -0.80 8.22 3.01
C GLY A 112 0.00 7.95 1.74
N VAL A 113 -0.44 6.98 0.92
CA VAL A 113 0.30 6.54 -0.29
C VAL A 113 0.48 7.67 -1.30
N SER A 114 -0.58 8.47 -1.54
CA SER A 114 -0.51 9.60 -2.47
C SER A 114 0.43 10.72 -1.99
N ASP A 115 0.57 10.90 -0.66
CA ASP A 115 1.51 11.86 -0.08
C ASP A 115 2.96 11.43 -0.29
N ALA A 116 3.25 10.12 -0.18
CA ALA A 116 4.59 9.60 -0.43
C ALA A 116 5.04 9.87 -1.89
N LEU A 117 4.14 9.68 -2.86
CA LEU A 117 4.41 10.00 -4.26
C LEU A 117 4.62 11.52 -4.44
N ALA A 118 3.74 12.34 -3.87
CA ALA A 118 3.83 13.80 -3.96
C ALA A 118 5.13 14.34 -3.34
N ALA A 119 5.56 13.77 -2.21
CA ALA A 119 6.82 14.09 -1.56
C ALA A 119 8.03 13.73 -2.43
N ARG A 120 8.03 12.57 -3.09
CA ARG A 120 9.11 12.20 -4.03
C ARG A 120 9.21 13.16 -5.23
N LEU A 121 8.08 13.69 -5.68
CA LEU A 121 8.03 14.70 -6.74
C LEU A 121 8.38 16.11 -6.25
N GLY A 122 8.52 16.32 -4.94
CA GLY A 122 8.83 17.62 -4.34
C GLY A 122 7.67 18.61 -4.40
N LEU A 123 6.43 18.13 -4.44
CA LEU A 123 5.25 18.99 -4.48
C LEU A 123 5.02 19.70 -3.14
N LEU A 124 4.65 20.98 -3.23
CA LEU A 124 4.33 21.86 -2.10
C LEU A 124 2.80 22.06 -1.97
N ASP A 125 2.35 22.49 -0.79
CA ASP A 125 0.96 22.85 -0.50
C ASP A 125 -0.06 21.77 -0.90
N LEU A 126 0.24 20.53 -0.48
CA LEU A 126 -0.55 19.36 -0.83
C LEU A 126 -1.98 19.49 -0.32
N ARG A 127 -2.91 19.15 -1.21
CA ARG A 127 -4.32 18.93 -0.87
C ARG A 127 -4.84 17.69 -1.62
N PRO A 128 -5.88 17.03 -1.10
CA PRO A 128 -6.48 15.90 -1.80
C PRO A 128 -7.01 16.33 -3.17
N LEU A 129 -6.86 15.45 -4.17
CA LEU A 129 -7.46 15.67 -5.48
C LEU A 129 -8.99 15.55 -5.40
N ARG A 130 -9.46 14.55 -4.65
CA ARG A 130 -10.87 14.41 -4.24
C ARG A 130 -10.93 14.30 -2.72
N PRO A 131 -11.38 15.35 -2.01
CA PRO A 131 -11.54 15.31 -0.56
C PRO A 131 -12.45 14.16 -0.12
N ALA A 132 -12.14 13.53 1.01
CA ALA A 132 -13.06 12.59 1.65
C ALA A 132 -14.27 13.34 2.23
N GLU A 133 -15.45 12.71 2.25
CA GLU A 133 -16.61 13.24 2.95
C GLU A 133 -16.38 13.20 4.47
N GLY A 134 -16.87 14.21 5.20
CA GLY A 134 -16.95 14.20 6.66
C GLY A 134 -15.73 14.70 7.42
N ASP A 135 -14.53 14.73 6.84
CA ASP A 135 -13.30 14.98 7.62
C ASP A 135 -12.48 16.17 7.12
N GLY A 136 -12.35 17.19 7.98
CA GLY A 136 -11.56 18.41 7.76
C GLY A 136 -10.04 18.23 7.88
N GLU A 137 -9.53 17.00 7.86
CA GLU A 137 -8.12 16.68 8.17
C GLU A 137 -7.23 16.51 6.91
N GLY A 138 -7.66 17.03 5.76
CA GLY A 138 -6.90 16.94 4.50
C GLY A 138 -6.84 15.55 3.88
N ARG A 139 -7.69 14.61 4.34
CA ARG A 139 -7.86 13.27 3.75
C ARG A 139 -8.57 13.32 2.39
N GLY A 140 -8.33 12.31 1.56
CA GLY A 140 -8.99 12.14 0.26
C GLY A 140 -8.11 11.44 -0.76
N SER A 141 -8.69 11.03 -1.89
CA SER A 141 -7.94 10.30 -2.92
C SER A 141 -7.09 11.23 -3.79
N GLY A 142 -5.90 10.76 -4.12
CA GLY A 142 -4.91 11.50 -4.91
C GLY A 142 -4.37 12.75 -4.21
N ARG A 143 -3.35 13.36 -4.80
CA ARG A 143 -2.81 14.66 -4.34
C ARG A 143 -2.62 15.61 -5.50
N VAL A 144 -2.85 16.89 -5.22
CA VAL A 144 -2.47 18.01 -6.07
C VAL A 144 -1.69 18.99 -5.21
N GLY A 145 -0.64 19.59 -5.79
CA GLY A 145 0.23 20.54 -5.14
C GLY A 145 0.90 21.46 -6.15
N ARG A 146 1.76 22.35 -5.67
CA ARG A 146 2.56 23.25 -6.50
C ARG A 146 3.96 22.69 -6.71
N LEU A 147 4.50 22.88 -7.90
CA LEU A 147 5.93 22.66 -8.14
C LEU A 147 6.74 23.75 -7.41
N PRO A 148 7.96 23.45 -6.93
CA PRO A 148 8.81 24.43 -6.25
C PRO A 148 9.25 25.56 -7.18
N ALA A 149 9.30 25.29 -8.49
CA ALA A 149 9.51 26.28 -9.55
C ALA A 149 8.66 25.90 -10.78
N PRO A 150 8.26 26.87 -11.63
CA PRO A 150 7.59 26.57 -12.90
C PRO A 150 8.44 25.63 -13.77
N MET A 151 7.80 24.64 -14.37
CA MET A 151 8.41 23.69 -15.31
C MET A 151 7.52 23.56 -16.54
N THR A 152 8.13 23.40 -17.71
CA THR A 152 7.46 22.85 -18.89
C THR A 152 7.05 21.40 -18.65
N LEU A 153 6.14 20.87 -19.47
CA LEU A 153 5.74 19.47 -19.41
C LEU A 153 6.93 18.53 -19.67
N ALA A 154 7.85 18.92 -20.55
CA ALA A 154 9.05 18.15 -20.82
C ALA A 154 9.97 18.07 -19.59
N GLU A 155 10.21 19.20 -18.92
CA GLU A 155 11.00 19.27 -17.69
C GLU A 155 10.33 18.47 -16.55
N LEU A 156 9.02 18.59 -16.38
CA LEU A 156 8.27 17.81 -15.39
C LEU A 156 8.37 16.30 -15.66
N THR A 157 8.28 15.89 -16.93
CA THR A 157 8.40 14.47 -17.32
C THR A 157 9.81 13.95 -17.00
N HIS A 158 10.84 14.75 -17.29
CA HIS A 158 12.23 14.40 -16.96
C HIS A 158 12.45 14.32 -15.44
N HIS A 159 11.94 15.29 -14.70
CA HIS A 159 11.98 15.31 -13.23
C HIS A 159 11.31 14.08 -12.62
N ALA A 160 10.10 13.73 -13.07
CA ALA A 160 9.41 12.52 -12.64
C ALA A 160 10.25 11.26 -12.96
N ALA A 161 10.85 11.21 -14.15
CA ALA A 161 11.69 10.09 -14.55
C ALA A 161 12.98 9.93 -13.74
N ALA A 162 13.56 11.04 -13.28
CA ALA A 162 14.75 11.04 -12.44
C ALA A 162 14.45 10.75 -10.95
N THR A 163 13.27 11.14 -10.46
CA THR A 163 12.92 11.05 -9.03
C THR A 163 12.14 9.79 -8.66
N LEU A 164 11.39 9.20 -9.59
CA LEU A 164 10.59 8.01 -9.35
C LEU A 164 11.32 6.75 -9.83
N PRO A 165 11.05 5.57 -9.21
CA PRO A 165 11.60 4.31 -9.68
C PRO A 165 11.23 4.04 -11.14
N GLN A 166 12.14 3.45 -11.90
CA GLN A 166 11.85 3.06 -13.29
C GLN A 166 10.71 2.04 -13.33
N THR A 167 9.76 2.27 -14.23
CA THR A 167 8.64 1.36 -14.51
C THR A 167 8.83 0.70 -15.87
N ALA A 168 8.32 -0.53 -16.05
CA ALA A 168 8.44 -1.27 -17.31
C ALA A 168 7.84 -0.53 -18.52
N TRP A 169 6.88 0.37 -18.29
CA TRP A 169 6.16 1.15 -19.30
C TRP A 169 6.71 2.57 -19.48
N GLY A 170 7.68 2.98 -18.66
CA GLY A 170 8.17 4.36 -18.62
C GLY A 170 7.10 5.36 -18.17
N TYR A 171 7.32 6.64 -18.50
CA TYR A 171 6.46 7.74 -18.11
C TYR A 171 5.64 8.22 -19.31
N ALA A 172 4.32 8.13 -19.21
CA ALA A 172 3.40 8.69 -20.18
C ALA A 172 3.07 10.14 -19.80
N ARG A 173 3.06 11.04 -20.79
CA ARG A 173 2.66 12.45 -20.61
C ARG A 173 1.43 12.77 -21.45
N ARG A 174 0.56 13.63 -20.92
CA ARG A 174 -0.61 14.17 -21.63
C ARG A 174 -0.73 15.66 -21.35
N GLY A 175 -0.67 16.49 -22.39
CA GLY A 175 -0.79 17.94 -22.27
C GLY A 175 -1.00 18.60 -23.63
N GLY A 176 -1.34 19.90 -23.61
CA GLY A 176 -1.54 20.69 -24.83
C GLY A 176 -0.22 20.90 -25.61
N PRO A 177 -0.30 21.29 -26.89
CA PRO A 177 0.86 21.40 -27.78
C PRO A 177 1.89 22.47 -27.37
N THR A 178 1.54 23.37 -26.45
CA THR A 178 2.40 24.46 -25.95
C THR A 178 2.90 24.25 -24.52
N ALA A 179 2.72 23.05 -23.95
CA ALA A 179 3.14 22.70 -22.59
C ALA A 179 4.53 22.06 -22.56
#